data_AF-A0A0R1WKC6-F1
#
_entry.id   AF-A0A0R1WKC6-F1
#
_cell.length_a   1.000
_cell.length_b   1.000
_cell.length_c   1.000
_cell.angle_alpha   90.00
_cell.angle_beta   90.00
_cell.angle_gamma   90.00
#
_symmetry.space_group_name_H-M   'P 1'
#
loop_
_entity.id
_entity.type
_entity.pdbx_description
1 polymer ?
#
loop_
_entity_poly.entity_id
_entity_poly.type
_entity_poly.pdbx_seq_one_letter_code
_entity_poly.pdbx_strand_id
1 'polypeptide(L)' 'MESRKLSDFAEKIVQYQESNHLTDAEFALLVRLSVERFHALKTMKVKPTGDEIDVINTVVNH' A
#
# COMPACT_ATOMS: atom_id res chain seq x y z
N MET A 1 9.49 15.27 -10.38
CA MET A 1 9.99 13.87 -10.27
C MET A 1 9.22 13.04 -9.23
N GLU A 2 8.12 13.53 -8.63
CA GLU A 2 7.36 12.79 -7.60
C GLU A 2 6.41 11.70 -8.13
N SER A 3 5.93 11.81 -9.38
CA SER A 3 4.91 10.89 -9.92
C SER A 3 5.38 9.44 -10.08
N ARG A 4 6.67 9.21 -10.33
CA ARG A 4 7.18 7.83 -10.52
C ARG A 4 7.20 7.05 -9.20
N LYS A 5 7.69 7.65 -8.13
CA LYS A 5 7.80 6.99 -6.81
C LYS A 5 6.45 6.56 -6.22
N LEU A 6 5.39 7.34 -6.47
CA LEU A 6 4.03 6.98 -6.06
C LEU A 6 3.48 5.82 -6.90
N SER A 7 3.77 5.79 -8.20
CA SER A 7 3.44 4.64 -9.05
C SER A 7 4.16 3.38 -8.62
N ASP A 8 5.47 3.44 -8.31
CA ASP A 8 6.23 2.30 -7.78
C ASP A 8 5.65 1.76 -6.47
N PHE A 9 5.19 2.65 -5.58
CA PHE A 9 4.59 2.27 -4.30
C PHE A 9 3.25 1.53 -4.48
N ALA A 10 2.35 2.07 -5.30
CA ALA A 10 1.06 1.44 -5.58
C ALA A 10 1.24 0.10 -6.32
N GLU A 11 2.19 0.02 -7.25
CA GLU A 11 2.50 -1.20 -7.99
C GLU A 11 2.99 -2.33 -7.06
N LYS A 12 3.92 -2.03 -6.14
CA LYS A 12 4.40 -3.02 -5.15
C LYS A 12 3.27 -3.58 -4.28
N ILE A 13 2.36 -2.72 -3.85
CA ILE A 13 1.18 -3.13 -3.07
C ILE A 13 0.34 -4.11 -3.88
N VAL A 14 0.02 -3.79 -5.14
CA VAL A 14 -0.78 -4.65 -6.02
C VAL A 14 -0.08 -5.99 -6.23
N GLN A 15 1.21 -5.99 -6.57
CA GLN A 15 1.98 -7.23 -6.78
C GLN A 15 2.03 -8.12 -5.55
N TYR A 16 2.20 -7.54 -4.36
CA TYR A 16 2.19 -8.31 -3.12
C TYR A 16 0.80 -8.90 -2.82
N GLN A 17 -0.27 -8.11 -3.03
CA GLN A 17 -1.64 -8.60 -2.86
C GLN A 17 -1.95 -9.74 -3.83
N GLU A 18 -1.55 -9.64 -5.09
CA GLU A 18 -1.75 -10.70 -6.09
C GLU A 18 -0.95 -11.96 -5.75
N SER A 19 0.34 -11.81 -5.40
CA SER A 19 1.22 -12.94 -5.09
C SER A 19 0.77 -13.72 -3.85
N ASN A 20 0.19 -13.02 -2.87
CA ASN A 20 -0.29 -13.62 -1.62
C ASN A 20 -1.81 -13.86 -1.60
N HIS A 21 -2.52 -13.60 -2.71
CA HIS A 21 -3.99 -13.71 -2.80
C HIS A 21 -4.74 -12.92 -1.71
N LEU A 22 -4.21 -11.75 -1.32
CA LEU A 22 -4.77 -10.91 -0.27
C LEU A 22 -5.79 -9.93 -0.82
N THR A 23 -6.89 -9.75 -0.09
CA THR A 23 -7.84 -8.67 -0.37
C THR A 23 -7.33 -7.34 0.17
N ASP A 24 -7.97 -6.23 -0.23
CA ASP A 24 -7.69 -4.91 0.35
C ASP A 24 -7.93 -4.89 1.85
N ALA A 25 -8.91 -5.65 2.36
CA ALA A 25 -9.20 -5.74 3.78
C ALA A 25 -8.12 -6.52 4.54
N GLU A 26 -7.70 -7.67 4.01
CA GLU A 26 -6.64 -8.49 4.61
C GLU A 26 -5.32 -7.72 4.68
N PHE A 27 -4.95 -7.03 3.59
CA PHE A 27 -3.73 -6.24 3.57
C PHE A 27 -3.82 -5.05 4.52
N ALA A 28 -4.96 -4.34 4.57
CA ALA A 28 -5.16 -3.24 5.50
C ALA A 28 -5.01 -3.67 6.97
N LEU A 29 -5.46 -4.89 7.32
CA LEU A 29 -5.24 -5.47 8.64
C LEU A 29 -3.76 -5.69 8.96
N LEU A 30 -2.96 -6.19 8.00
CA LEU A 30 -1.51 -6.39 8.17
C LEU A 30 -0.77 -5.09 8.52
N VAL A 31 -1.13 -4.01 7.83
CA VAL A 31 -0.49 -2.69 8.01
C VAL A 31 -1.19 -1.83 9.06
N ARG A 32 -2.18 -2.39 9.78
CA ARG A 32 -2.98 -1.70 10.81
C ARG A 32 -3.61 -0.39 10.32
N LEU A 33 -4.04 -0.36 9.05
CA LEU A 33 -4.77 0.74 8.45
C LEU A 33 -6.25 0.37 8.27
N SER A 34 -7.11 1.38 8.21
CA SER A 34 -8.50 1.16 7.77
C SER A 34 -8.53 0.80 6.28
N VAL A 35 -9.47 -0.06 5.88
CA VAL A 35 -9.64 -0.48 4.47
C VAL A 35 -9.83 0.73 3.55
N GLU A 36 -10.63 1.71 3.95
CA GLU A 36 -10.83 2.96 3.19
C GLU A 36 -9.53 3.76 3.04
N ARG A 37 -8.72 3.81 4.09
CA ARG A 37 -7.43 4.51 4.07
C ARG A 37 -6.47 3.83 3.12
N PHE A 38 -6.35 2.51 3.22
CA PHE A 38 -5.54 1.71 2.30
C PHE A 38 -6.02 1.84 0.85
N HIS A 39 -7.32 1.77 0.60
CA HIS A 39 -7.88 1.92 -0.75
C HIS A 39 -7.60 3.31 -1.32
N ALA A 40 -7.65 4.37 -0.50
CA ALA A 40 -7.28 5.72 -0.91
C ALA A 40 -5.77 5.84 -1.27
N LEU A 41 -4.89 5.14 -0.54
CA LEU A 41 -3.46 5.09 -0.83
C LEU A 41 -3.18 4.33 -2.14
N LYS A 42 -3.79 3.14 -2.29
CA LYS A 42 -3.68 2.29 -3.49
C LYS A 42 -4.16 3.00 -4.76
N THR A 43 -5.25 3.75 -4.66
CA THR A 43 -5.80 4.55 -5.77
C THR A 43 -5.12 5.90 -5.96
N MET A 44 -4.07 6.20 -5.17
CA MET A 44 -3.37 7.48 -5.16
C MET A 44 -4.29 8.71 -4.94
N LYS A 45 -5.49 8.50 -4.37
CA LYS A 45 -6.42 9.58 -4.02
C LYS A 45 -5.89 10.45 -2.89
N VAL A 46 -5.03 9.90 -2.04
CA VAL A 46 -4.36 10.60 -0.95
C VAL A 46 -2.87 10.35 -0.97
N LYS A 47 -2.10 11.32 -0.49
CA LYS A 47 -0.65 11.15 -0.33
C LYS A 47 -0.38 10.31 0.92
N PRO A 48 0.41 9.23 0.84
CA PRO A 48 0.87 8.49 2.00
C PRO A 48 1.68 9.39 2.94
N THR A 49 1.52 9.19 4.23
CA THR A 49 2.43 9.72 5.25
C THR A 49 3.71 8.89 5.31
N GLY A 50 4.78 9.42 5.91
CA GLY A 50 6.05 8.70 6.05
C GLY A 50 5.91 7.38 6.82
N ASP A 51 5.07 7.35 7.86
CA ASP A 51 4.78 6.16 8.66
C ASP A 51 4.06 5.08 7.83
N GLU A 52 3.04 5.47 7.07
CA GLU A 52 2.31 4.54 6.17
C GLU A 52 3.23 3.94 5.10
N ILE A 53 4.16 4.74 4.57
CA ILE A 53 5.16 4.25 3.61
C ILE A 53 6.07 3.22 4.27
N ASP A 54 6.51 3.46 5.51
CA ASP A 54 7.43 2.59 6.23
C ASP A 54 6.78 1.24 6.58
N VAL A 55 5.57 1.27 7.15
CA VAL A 55 4.82 0.05 7.50
C VAL A 55 4.48 -0.77 6.26
N ILE A 56 4.00 -0.14 5.19
CA ILE A 56 3.67 -0.85 3.96
C ILE A 56 4.93 -1.44 3.33
N ASN A 57 6.03 -0.69 3.28
CA ASN A 57 7.32 -1.21 2.79
C ASN A 57 7.85 -2.37 3.63
N THR A 58 7.63 -2.36 4.94
CA THR A 58 8.02 -3.46 5.83
C THR A 58 7.27 -4.74 5.48
N VAL A 59 6.00 -4.65 5.04
CA VAL A 59 5.21 -5.82 4.64
C VAL A 59 5.54 -6.29 3.23
N VAL A 60 5.68 -5.38 2.26
CA VAL A 60 5.83 -5.76 0.84
C VAL A 60 7.27 -6.05 0.40
N ASN A 61 8.27 -5.60 1.14
CA ASN A 61 9.69 -5.90 0.84
C ASN A 61 10.23 -7.08 1.68
N HIS A 62 9.36 -7.80 2.39
CA HIS A 62 9.69 -8.93 3.25
C HIS A 62 9.19 -10.24 2.65
#